data_AF-A0A8J7Y163-F1
#
_entry.id   AF-A0A8J7Y163-F1
#
_cell.length_a   1.000
_cell.length_b   1.000
_cell.length_c   1.000
_cell.angle_alpha   90.00
_cell.angle_beta   90.00
_cell.angle_gamma   90.00
#
_symmetry.space_group_name_H-M   'P 1'
#
loop_
_entity.id
_entity.type
_entity.pdbx_description
1 polymer ?
#
loop_
_entity_poly.entity_id
_entity_poly.type
_entity_poly.pdbx_seq_one_letter_code
_entity_poly.pdbx_strand_id
1 'polypeptide(L)'
;MATLTSEEKTQIEKLDVRIADLKTKDIPAQLNKLKQTIEDIQGLVKRLLEIQNKLNNDKMKEITETVNEYCKRQSAVQCISIKQFKSKHFTQVGSDVWYQFIEAARKLAKAEQAPERPYPQADDHCLLCQQQLSPEAFDFLLRLWTFLEGEAQSKLDDAQATLERKRRELNVIDLEFFDDQLVSYRHLQEHDQELLRKIAEFIEVCRQRREIALGIIDTREEKTMPKMPNSGIVDIEKIIKKLETQQDGLEKKDPTQEISELEQQLLTLQHRKILGKNFSSIQDYVLKQIWAEKAAQIGGSTKHITQKYKKLFENLVTDRYIELFEQTLRDLKRPLKVTVKTTGHKGAACKQIILGTDATAPVAGIGPEKVLSEGEKRAVALADFLTEVALDTTSSGIVLDDPVTSLDLEWRDTIASLLVAEAERRQVIIFTHDLPFLYHLKQYAEHKLVEIMTHWIKRGDHDDKPGYVFLNNSPALEREYRKAKKAREIYKKAKDASPVEQENLLRQGFGALRAAYEAFIIFDLFNEVIMRFDERVSFGRLKGIVWNKPIADEVIKRCELLSRYIEGHLHSDASVVMKPTCEVLKEEIEAFDALRKKLKELKDS
;
A
#
# COMPACT_ATOMS: atom_id res chain seq x y z
N MET A 1 -28.22 33.11 28.72
CA MET A 1 -28.17 31.98 27.75
C MET A 1 -27.31 30.81 28.23
N ALA A 2 -26.13 31.04 28.82
CA ALA A 2 -25.24 29.96 29.25
C ALA A 2 -25.49 29.45 30.70
N THR A 3 -26.17 30.22 31.54
CA THR A 3 -26.57 29.81 32.90
C THR A 3 -27.92 29.09 32.85
N LEU A 4 -27.96 27.89 33.44
CA LEU A 4 -29.19 27.14 33.69
C LEU A 4 -29.72 27.46 35.08
N THR A 5 -31.01 27.76 35.17
CA THR A 5 -31.74 27.89 36.44
C THR A 5 -31.90 26.52 37.11
N SER A 6 -32.22 26.49 38.41
CA SER A 6 -32.54 25.26 39.14
C SER A 6 -33.76 24.54 38.54
N GLU A 7 -34.74 25.31 38.06
CA GLU A 7 -35.95 24.81 37.40
C GLU A 7 -35.65 24.10 36.08
N GLU A 8 -34.76 24.67 35.24
CA GLU A 8 -34.34 24.04 33.98
C GLU A 8 -33.55 22.74 34.20
N LYS A 9 -32.83 22.59 35.32
CA LYS A 9 -32.14 21.34 35.66
C LYS A 9 -33.13 20.23 36.03
N THR A 10 -34.13 20.55 36.84
CA THR A 10 -35.23 19.62 37.16
C THR A 10 -36.10 19.30 35.94
N GLN A 11 -36.20 20.23 34.99
CA GLN A 11 -36.90 20.01 33.72
C GLN A 11 -36.18 18.99 32.82
N ILE A 12 -34.84 18.98 32.78
CA ILE A 12 -34.07 17.95 32.04
C ILE A 12 -34.40 16.54 32.57
N GLU A 13 -34.36 16.36 33.90
CA GLU A 13 -34.66 15.06 34.53
C GLU A 13 -36.09 14.59 34.26
N LYS A 14 -37.06 15.51 34.28
CA LYS A 14 -38.46 15.21 33.94
C LYS A 14 -38.66 14.85 32.47
N LEU A 15 -37.96 15.53 31.55
CA LEU A 15 -38.01 15.25 30.12
C LEU A 15 -37.39 13.88 29.80
N ASP A 16 -36.26 13.53 30.42
CA ASP A 16 -35.60 12.22 30.25
C ASP A 16 -36.54 11.07 30.66
N VAL A 17 -37.20 11.17 31.83
CA VAL A 17 -38.17 10.16 32.30
C VAL A 17 -39.37 10.07 31.36
N ARG A 18 -39.90 11.21 30.89
CA ARG A 18 -41.05 11.24 29.98
C ARG A 18 -40.73 10.63 28.61
N ILE A 19 -39.55 10.90 28.06
CA ILE A 19 -39.09 10.30 26.79
C ILE A 19 -38.91 8.79 26.97
N ALA A 20 -38.35 8.33 28.10
CA ALA A 20 -38.19 6.90 28.39
C ALA A 20 -39.54 6.17 28.49
N ASP A 21 -40.53 6.75 29.17
CA ASP A 21 -41.89 6.21 29.31
C ASP A 21 -42.64 6.17 27.96
N LEU A 22 -42.41 7.14 27.08
CA LEU A 22 -43.02 7.16 25.75
C LEU A 22 -42.37 6.12 24.82
N LYS A 23 -41.06 5.90 24.93
CA LYS A 23 -40.33 4.87 24.16
C LYS A 23 -40.65 3.44 24.59
N THR A 24 -40.99 3.20 25.85
CA THR A 24 -41.34 1.84 26.35
C THR A 24 -42.63 1.28 25.75
N LYS A 25 -43.49 2.13 25.19
CA LYS A 25 -44.76 1.70 24.58
C LYS A 25 -44.59 1.11 23.18
N ASP A 26 -43.43 1.31 22.55
CA ASP A 26 -43.00 0.76 21.25
C ASP A 26 -44.11 0.67 20.18
N ILE A 27 -44.91 1.73 20.11
CA ILE A 27 -46.01 1.88 19.14
C ILE A 27 -45.48 1.80 17.69
N PRO A 28 -44.30 2.35 17.34
CA PRO A 28 -43.73 2.20 16.00
C PRO A 28 -43.42 0.76 15.60
N ALA A 29 -42.88 -0.08 16.50
CA ALA A 29 -42.64 -1.49 16.18
C ALA A 29 -43.96 -2.26 16.01
N GLN A 30 -44.98 -1.94 16.82
CA GLN A 30 -46.32 -2.53 16.65
C GLN A 30 -46.95 -2.13 15.32
N LEU A 31 -46.79 -0.87 14.89
CA LEU A 31 -47.26 -0.38 13.58
C LEU A 31 -46.55 -1.07 12.42
N ASN A 32 -45.22 -1.24 12.49
CA ASN A 32 -44.47 -1.95 11.45
C ASN A 32 -44.87 -3.43 11.37
N LYS A 33 -45.08 -4.10 12.50
CA LYS A 33 -45.56 -5.48 12.53
C LYS A 33 -46.94 -5.61 11.88
N LEU A 34 -47.87 -4.70 12.19
CA LEU A 34 -49.21 -4.68 11.58
C LEU A 34 -49.15 -4.42 10.06
N LYS A 35 -48.31 -3.48 9.60
CA LYS A 35 -48.10 -3.21 8.17
C LYS A 35 -47.62 -4.45 7.42
N GLN A 36 -46.60 -5.12 7.96
CA GLN A 36 -46.05 -6.33 7.34
C GLN A 36 -47.10 -7.45 7.27
N THR A 37 -47.88 -7.66 8.35
CA THR A 37 -48.97 -8.64 8.36
C THR A 37 -50.06 -8.33 7.30
N ILE A 38 -50.41 -7.05 7.09
CA ILE A 38 -51.37 -6.64 6.05
C ILE A 38 -50.81 -6.94 4.65
N GLU A 39 -49.55 -6.58 4.39
CA GLU A 39 -48.90 -6.83 3.09
C GLU A 39 -48.82 -8.33 2.76
N ASP A 40 -48.45 -9.15 3.74
CA ASP A 40 -48.36 -10.60 3.58
C ASP A 40 -49.73 -11.24 3.27
N ILE A 41 -50.80 -10.78 3.92
CA ILE A 41 -52.16 -11.26 3.66
C ILE A 41 -52.68 -10.74 2.30
N GLN A 42 -52.35 -9.50 1.91
CA GLN A 42 -52.70 -8.97 0.57
C GLN A 42 -51.97 -9.73 -0.55
N GLY A 43 -50.73 -10.15 -0.33
CA GLY A 43 -50.00 -11.02 -1.25
C GLY A 43 -50.71 -12.36 -1.49
N LEU A 44 -51.27 -12.95 -0.43
CA LEU A 44 -52.08 -14.17 -0.53
C LEU A 44 -53.36 -13.94 -1.34
N VAL A 45 -54.07 -12.83 -1.12
CA VAL A 45 -55.28 -12.48 -1.90
C VAL A 45 -54.98 -12.40 -3.40
N LYS A 46 -53.88 -11.75 -3.78
CA LYS A 46 -53.47 -11.64 -5.19
C LYS A 46 -53.25 -13.02 -5.83
N ARG A 47 -52.54 -13.92 -5.14
CA ARG A 47 -52.31 -15.29 -5.63
C ARG A 47 -53.61 -16.07 -5.78
N LEU A 48 -54.52 -15.98 -4.81
CA LEU A 48 -55.82 -16.64 -4.88
C LEU A 48 -56.68 -16.10 -6.04
N LEU A 49 -56.66 -14.78 -6.29
CA LEU A 49 -57.34 -14.16 -7.43
C LEU A 49 -56.77 -14.64 -8.77
N GLU A 50 -55.45 -14.75 -8.90
CA GLU A 50 -54.81 -15.25 -10.12
C GLU A 50 -55.21 -16.69 -10.42
N ILE A 51 -55.23 -17.55 -9.40
CA ILE A 51 -55.67 -18.95 -9.53
C ILE A 51 -57.16 -18.99 -9.90
N GLN A 52 -57.99 -18.20 -9.22
CA GLN A 52 -59.42 -18.12 -9.51
C GLN A 52 -59.68 -17.72 -10.96
N ASN A 53 -58.93 -16.75 -11.50
CA ASN A 53 -59.08 -16.26 -12.87
C ASN A 53 -58.58 -17.27 -13.92
N LYS A 54 -57.49 -18.00 -13.64
CA LYS A 54 -56.92 -18.97 -14.57
C LYS A 54 -57.72 -20.29 -14.64
N LEU A 55 -58.39 -20.68 -13.56
CA LEU A 55 -59.16 -21.92 -13.43
C LEU A 55 -60.67 -21.69 -13.28
N ASN A 56 -61.17 -20.53 -13.74
CA ASN A 56 -62.60 -20.24 -13.73
C ASN A 56 -63.38 -21.10 -14.73
N ASN A 57 -64.71 -21.11 -14.61
CA ASN A 57 -65.57 -21.93 -15.46
C ASN A 57 -65.44 -21.60 -16.95
N ASP A 58 -65.17 -20.34 -17.29
CA ASP A 58 -65.08 -19.89 -18.69
C ASP A 58 -63.80 -20.39 -19.36
N LYS A 59 -62.67 -20.41 -18.64
CA LYS A 59 -61.41 -20.99 -19.11
C LYS A 59 -61.51 -22.50 -19.29
N MET A 60 -62.21 -23.17 -18.39
CA MET A 60 -62.46 -24.61 -18.52
C MET A 60 -63.34 -24.91 -19.74
N LYS A 61 -64.36 -24.09 -20.02
CA LYS A 61 -65.17 -24.19 -21.25
C LYS A 61 -64.34 -23.92 -22.51
N GLU A 62 -63.51 -22.88 -22.49
CA GLU A 62 -62.62 -22.54 -23.62
C GLU A 62 -61.70 -23.72 -23.96
N ILE A 63 -61.18 -24.44 -22.95
CA ILE A 63 -60.37 -25.65 -23.17
C ILE A 63 -61.20 -26.77 -23.81
N THR A 64 -62.40 -27.06 -23.28
CA THR A 64 -63.29 -28.08 -23.86
C THR A 64 -63.70 -27.74 -25.29
N GLU A 65 -64.00 -26.48 -25.60
CA GLU A 65 -64.31 -26.00 -26.95
C GLU A 65 -63.12 -26.14 -27.91
N THR A 66 -61.92 -25.81 -27.45
CA THR A 66 -60.68 -25.97 -28.23
C THR A 66 -60.42 -27.44 -28.55
N VAL A 67 -60.65 -28.35 -27.59
CA VAL A 67 -60.53 -29.81 -27.79
C VAL A 67 -61.58 -30.31 -28.78
N ASN A 68 -62.82 -29.86 -28.66
CA ASN A 68 -63.89 -30.23 -29.59
C ASN A 68 -63.61 -29.74 -31.02
N GLU A 69 -63.08 -28.53 -31.16
CA GLU A 69 -62.69 -27.97 -32.46
C GLU A 69 -61.51 -28.75 -33.07
N TYR A 70 -60.53 -29.15 -32.26
CA TYR A 70 -59.46 -30.05 -32.69
C TYR A 70 -60.00 -31.40 -33.19
N CYS A 71 -60.88 -32.05 -32.43
CA CYS A 71 -61.49 -33.32 -32.82
C CYS A 71 -62.31 -33.20 -34.12
N LYS A 72 -63.06 -32.11 -34.29
CA LYS A 72 -63.78 -31.81 -35.54
C LYS A 72 -62.82 -31.68 -36.72
N ARG A 73 -61.73 -30.90 -36.57
CA ARG A 73 -60.73 -30.72 -37.62
C ARG A 73 -60.00 -32.02 -37.96
N GLN A 74 -59.67 -32.83 -36.96
CA GLN A 74 -59.05 -34.14 -37.13
C GLN A 74 -59.95 -35.08 -37.96
N SER A 75 -61.24 -35.14 -37.61
CA SER A 75 -62.23 -35.93 -38.38
C SER A 75 -62.43 -35.39 -39.81
N ALA A 76 -62.41 -34.08 -40.01
CA ALA A 76 -62.56 -33.46 -41.32
C ALA A 76 -61.36 -33.77 -42.25
N VAL A 77 -60.13 -33.72 -41.73
CA VAL A 77 -58.92 -34.13 -42.47
C VAL A 77 -59.00 -35.61 -42.87
N GLN A 78 -59.48 -36.48 -41.97
CA GLN A 78 -59.65 -37.90 -42.27
C GLN A 78 -60.75 -38.17 -43.31
N CYS A 79 -61.86 -37.43 -43.32
CA CYS A 79 -62.98 -37.69 -44.24
C CYS A 79 -62.80 -37.14 -45.67
N ILE A 80 -62.02 -36.07 -45.89
CA ILE A 80 -62.05 -35.31 -47.15
C ILE A 80 -61.19 -35.92 -48.28
N SER A 81 -60.28 -36.89 -48.03
CA SER A 81 -59.30 -37.27 -49.09
C SER A 81 -58.80 -38.71 -49.15
N ILE A 82 -59.26 -39.65 -48.31
CA ILE A 82 -58.71 -41.02 -48.36
C ILE A 82 -59.22 -41.82 -49.59
N LYS A 83 -60.41 -41.51 -50.10
CA LYS A 83 -61.02 -42.26 -51.23
C LYS A 83 -60.27 -42.10 -52.56
N GLN A 84 -59.61 -40.97 -52.80
CA GLN A 84 -58.90 -40.70 -54.07
C GLN A 84 -57.52 -41.36 -54.16
N PHE A 85 -56.97 -41.83 -53.02
CA PHE A 85 -55.65 -42.49 -52.95
C PHE A 85 -55.74 -44.00 -52.68
N LYS A 86 -56.95 -44.58 -52.71
CA LYS A 86 -57.14 -46.02 -52.52
C LYS A 86 -56.48 -46.80 -53.66
N SER A 87 -55.50 -47.63 -53.29
CA SER A 87 -54.79 -48.54 -54.20
C SER A 87 -55.21 -49.99 -53.90
N LYS A 88 -55.17 -50.85 -54.91
CA LYS A 88 -55.35 -52.31 -54.74
C LYS A 88 -54.20 -52.96 -53.94
N HIS A 89 -53.06 -52.27 -53.84
CA HIS A 89 -51.84 -52.75 -53.20
C HIS A 89 -51.61 -52.21 -51.78
N PHE A 90 -52.36 -51.19 -51.36
CA PHE A 90 -52.26 -50.61 -50.02
C PHE A 90 -53.60 -50.71 -49.29
N THR A 91 -53.63 -51.45 -48.19
CA THR A 91 -54.81 -51.58 -47.32
C THR A 91 -54.89 -50.50 -46.24
N GLN A 92 -53.76 -49.84 -45.95
CA GLN A 92 -53.61 -48.87 -44.86
C GLN A 92 -53.66 -47.40 -45.33
N VAL A 93 -54.13 -47.15 -46.56
CA VAL A 93 -54.28 -45.78 -47.08
C VAL A 93 -55.17 -44.97 -46.15
N GLY A 94 -54.64 -43.89 -45.59
CA GLY A 94 -55.34 -42.99 -44.69
C GLY A 94 -55.17 -43.27 -43.19
N SER A 95 -54.36 -44.25 -42.79
CA SER A 95 -53.94 -44.41 -41.39
C SER A 95 -52.79 -43.45 -41.04
N ASP A 96 -52.56 -43.21 -39.74
CA ASP A 96 -51.45 -42.36 -39.28
C ASP A 96 -50.08 -42.82 -39.81
N VAL A 97 -49.87 -44.14 -39.92
CA VAL A 97 -48.64 -44.73 -40.47
C VAL A 97 -48.46 -44.36 -41.95
N TRP A 98 -49.55 -44.33 -42.71
CA TRP A 98 -49.54 -43.93 -44.12
C TRP A 98 -49.27 -42.42 -44.29
N TYR A 99 -49.83 -41.58 -43.42
CA TYR A 99 -49.53 -40.13 -43.41
C TYR A 99 -48.06 -39.86 -43.09
N GLN A 100 -47.53 -40.47 -42.02
CA GLN A 100 -46.12 -40.33 -41.64
C GLN A 100 -45.18 -40.75 -42.77
N PHE A 101 -45.53 -41.83 -43.49
CA PHE A 101 -44.76 -42.29 -44.65
C PHE A 101 -44.71 -41.24 -45.77
N ILE A 102 -45.85 -40.65 -46.15
CA ILE A 102 -45.89 -39.65 -47.23
C ILE A 102 -45.21 -38.35 -46.80
N GLU A 103 -45.39 -37.92 -45.55
CA GLU A 103 -44.73 -36.73 -45.01
C GLU A 103 -43.21 -36.90 -44.98
N ALA A 104 -42.71 -38.06 -44.55
CA ALA A 104 -41.29 -38.40 -44.57
C ALA A 104 -40.74 -38.44 -46.01
N ALA A 105 -41.48 -39.06 -46.94
CA ALA A 105 -41.11 -39.08 -48.36
C ALA A 105 -41.03 -37.67 -48.95
N ARG A 106 -41.94 -36.76 -48.58
CA ARG A 106 -41.92 -35.36 -49.00
C ARG A 106 -40.77 -34.57 -48.38
N LYS A 107 -40.46 -34.80 -47.10
CA LYS A 107 -39.29 -34.20 -46.43
C LYS A 107 -37.99 -34.62 -47.12
N LEU A 108 -37.87 -35.90 -47.49
CA LEU A 108 -36.73 -36.40 -48.26
C LEU A 108 -36.65 -35.73 -49.64
N ALA A 109 -37.77 -35.64 -50.37
CA ALA A 109 -37.82 -34.92 -51.64
C ALA A 109 -37.40 -33.44 -51.52
N LYS A 110 -37.77 -32.77 -50.43
CA LYS A 110 -37.35 -31.39 -50.14
C LYS A 110 -35.87 -31.26 -49.74
N ALA A 111 -35.27 -32.31 -49.18
CA ALA A 111 -33.86 -32.31 -48.81
C ALA A 111 -32.95 -32.58 -50.02
N GLU A 112 -33.40 -33.41 -50.96
CA GLU A 112 -32.65 -33.81 -52.16
C GLU A 112 -32.87 -32.86 -53.35
N GLN A 113 -33.90 -31.99 -53.33
CA GLN A 113 -34.14 -31.02 -54.41
C GLN A 113 -33.04 -29.93 -54.44
N ALA A 114 -32.55 -29.61 -55.64
CA ALA A 114 -31.69 -28.45 -55.86
C ALA A 114 -32.54 -27.17 -55.96
N PRO A 115 -32.05 -25.98 -55.55
CA PRO A 115 -32.86 -24.75 -55.50
C PRO A 115 -33.52 -24.36 -56.83
N GLU A 116 -32.91 -24.72 -57.96
CA GLU A 116 -33.39 -24.37 -59.30
C GLU A 116 -34.23 -25.49 -59.95
N ARG A 117 -34.41 -26.64 -59.28
CA ARG A 117 -35.13 -27.80 -59.83
C ARG A 117 -35.94 -28.54 -58.75
N PRO A 118 -37.22 -28.19 -58.56
CA PRO A 118 -38.08 -28.86 -57.57
C PRO A 118 -38.44 -30.27 -58.02
N TYR A 119 -38.44 -31.21 -57.08
CA TYR A 119 -38.90 -32.58 -57.29
C TYR A 119 -40.42 -32.70 -57.00
N PRO A 120 -41.19 -33.49 -57.77
CA PRO A 120 -40.78 -34.26 -58.96
C PRO A 120 -40.85 -33.44 -60.26
N GLN A 121 -40.07 -33.83 -61.27
CA GLN A 121 -40.22 -33.49 -62.70
C GLN A 121 -40.50 -34.75 -63.54
N ALA A 122 -40.96 -34.58 -64.79
CA ALA A 122 -41.40 -35.68 -65.65
C ALA A 122 -40.28 -36.66 -66.05
N ASP A 123 -39.01 -36.22 -65.99
CA ASP A 123 -37.82 -37.02 -66.27
C ASP A 123 -37.09 -37.51 -65.01
N ASP A 124 -37.62 -37.20 -63.83
CA ASP A 124 -37.04 -37.63 -62.56
C ASP A 124 -37.27 -39.13 -62.28
N HIS A 125 -36.46 -39.67 -61.37
CA HIS A 125 -36.60 -41.04 -60.88
C HIS A 125 -37.31 -41.04 -59.52
N CYS A 126 -38.04 -42.10 -59.22
CA CYS A 126 -38.67 -42.31 -57.92
C CYS A 126 -37.60 -42.45 -56.82
N LEU A 127 -37.65 -41.64 -55.76
CA LEU A 127 -36.64 -41.67 -54.68
C LEU A 127 -36.63 -42.99 -53.87
N LEU A 128 -37.68 -43.80 -53.97
CA LEU A 128 -37.80 -45.08 -53.26
C LEU A 128 -37.31 -46.25 -54.12
N CYS A 129 -37.83 -46.40 -55.35
CA CYS A 129 -37.51 -47.55 -56.21
C CYS A 129 -36.50 -47.25 -57.33
N GLN A 130 -36.06 -46.00 -57.47
CA GLN A 130 -35.09 -45.52 -58.45
C GLN A 130 -35.46 -45.78 -59.93
N GLN A 131 -36.73 -46.07 -60.21
CA GLN A 131 -37.24 -46.16 -61.59
C GLN A 131 -37.64 -44.78 -62.11
N GLN A 132 -37.50 -44.56 -63.42
CA GLN A 132 -37.97 -43.33 -64.06
C GLN A 132 -39.49 -43.17 -63.86
N LEU A 133 -39.94 -41.97 -63.48
CA LEU A 133 -41.35 -41.70 -63.20
C LEU A 133 -42.18 -41.80 -64.49
N SER A 134 -43.18 -42.68 -64.50
CA SER A 134 -44.20 -42.64 -65.55
C SER A 134 -45.09 -41.40 -65.36
N PRO A 135 -45.80 -40.94 -66.40
CA PRO A 135 -46.74 -39.82 -66.29
C PRO A 135 -47.80 -40.03 -65.19
N GLU A 136 -48.26 -41.25 -65.00
CA GLU A 136 -49.23 -41.62 -63.96
C GLU A 136 -48.61 -41.59 -62.57
N ALA A 137 -47.35 -42.03 -62.43
CA ALA A 137 -46.63 -41.97 -61.17
C ALA A 137 -46.34 -40.52 -60.77
N PHE A 138 -45.89 -39.70 -61.72
CA PHE A 138 -45.68 -38.26 -61.53
C PHE A 138 -46.95 -37.55 -61.05
N ASP A 139 -48.08 -37.75 -61.73
CA ASP A 139 -49.36 -37.13 -61.36
C ASP A 139 -49.87 -37.64 -59.99
N PHE A 140 -49.65 -38.92 -59.68
CA PHE A 140 -49.98 -39.47 -58.36
C PHE A 140 -49.14 -38.83 -57.25
N LEU A 141 -47.84 -38.63 -57.49
CA LEU A 141 -46.98 -37.91 -56.56
C LEU A 141 -47.47 -36.45 -56.42
N LEU A 142 -47.67 -35.71 -57.50
CA LEU A 142 -48.15 -34.33 -57.42
C LEU A 142 -49.43 -34.20 -56.57
N ARG A 143 -50.41 -35.10 -56.76
CA ARG A 143 -51.64 -35.12 -55.95
C ARG A 143 -51.40 -35.40 -54.46
N LEU A 144 -50.47 -36.28 -54.12
CA LEU A 144 -50.09 -36.55 -52.72
C LEU A 144 -49.42 -35.32 -52.06
N TRP A 145 -48.62 -34.56 -52.80
CA TRP A 145 -47.94 -33.38 -52.27
C TRP A 145 -48.93 -32.23 -52.08
N THR A 146 -49.81 -31.97 -53.05
CA THR A 146 -50.89 -30.99 -52.94
C THR A 146 -51.85 -31.33 -51.81
N PHE A 147 -52.10 -32.62 -51.57
CA PHE A 147 -52.88 -33.08 -50.43
C PHE A 147 -52.25 -32.70 -49.09
N LEU A 148 -50.92 -32.84 -48.95
CA LEU A 148 -50.18 -32.37 -47.76
C LEU A 148 -50.14 -30.83 -47.63
N GLU A 149 -50.37 -30.07 -48.70
CA GLU A 149 -50.46 -28.60 -48.66
C GLU A 149 -51.88 -28.08 -48.39
N GLY A 150 -52.87 -28.98 -48.28
CA GLY A 150 -54.26 -28.60 -48.09
C GLY A 150 -54.49 -27.78 -46.81
N GLU A 151 -55.28 -26.71 -46.94
CA GLU A 151 -55.65 -25.77 -45.87
C GLU A 151 -56.22 -26.45 -44.61
N ALA A 152 -56.77 -27.66 -44.75
CA ALA A 152 -57.29 -28.47 -43.66
C ALA A 152 -56.19 -29.04 -42.73
N GLN A 153 -55.02 -29.41 -43.26
CA GLN A 153 -53.90 -29.92 -42.46
C GLN A 153 -53.25 -28.79 -41.65
N SER A 154 -53.03 -27.62 -42.28
CA SER A 154 -52.52 -26.43 -41.58
C SER A 154 -53.44 -26.00 -40.42
N LYS A 155 -54.76 -26.03 -40.63
CA LYS A 155 -55.73 -25.69 -39.58
C LYS A 155 -55.76 -26.70 -38.42
N LEU A 156 -55.37 -27.96 -38.67
CA LEU A 156 -55.24 -28.99 -37.63
C LEU A 156 -53.97 -28.74 -36.80
N ASP A 157 -52.86 -28.41 -37.45
CA ASP A 157 -51.58 -28.09 -36.79
C ASP A 157 -51.71 -26.84 -35.90
N ASP A 158 -52.42 -25.79 -36.36
CA ASP A 158 -52.73 -24.59 -35.58
C ASP A 158 -53.58 -24.90 -34.33
N ALA A 159 -54.55 -25.81 -34.48
CA ALA A 159 -55.39 -26.26 -33.38
C ALA A 159 -54.57 -27.06 -32.35
N GLN A 160 -53.63 -27.89 -32.80
CA GLN A 160 -52.71 -28.62 -31.94
C GLN A 160 -51.77 -27.67 -31.17
N ALA A 161 -51.19 -26.68 -31.85
CA ALA A 161 -50.34 -25.67 -31.21
C ALA A 161 -51.10 -24.86 -30.14
N THR A 162 -52.38 -24.57 -30.39
CA THR A 162 -53.26 -23.89 -29.44
C THR A 162 -53.50 -24.74 -28.19
N LEU A 163 -53.73 -26.04 -28.34
CA LEU A 163 -53.89 -26.99 -27.22
C LEU A 163 -52.61 -27.11 -26.38
N GLU A 164 -51.45 -27.20 -27.01
CA GLU A 164 -50.16 -27.26 -26.30
C GLU A 164 -49.81 -25.96 -25.57
N ARG A 165 -50.26 -24.80 -26.08
CA ARG A 165 -50.18 -23.54 -25.33
C ARG A 165 -51.04 -23.59 -24.07
N LYS A 166 -52.30 -24.05 -24.17
CA LYS A 166 -53.21 -24.19 -23.02
C LYS A 166 -52.68 -25.18 -21.98
N ARG A 167 -52.08 -26.30 -22.41
CA ARG A 167 -51.39 -27.25 -21.52
C ARG A 167 -50.28 -26.57 -20.72
N ARG A 168 -49.42 -25.79 -21.39
CA ARG A 168 -48.33 -25.05 -20.72
C ARG A 168 -48.86 -24.02 -19.72
N GLU A 169 -49.90 -23.27 -20.09
CA GLU A 169 -50.54 -22.30 -19.19
C GLU A 169 -51.07 -22.94 -17.89
N LEU A 170 -51.61 -24.16 -17.97
CA LEU A 170 -52.09 -24.92 -16.80
C LEU A 170 -50.94 -25.45 -15.92
N ASN A 171 -49.86 -25.95 -16.52
CA ASN A 171 -48.72 -26.52 -15.79
C ASN A 171 -47.92 -25.48 -14.99
N VAL A 172 -47.98 -24.20 -15.39
CA VAL A 172 -47.28 -23.09 -14.69
C VAL A 172 -48.03 -22.65 -13.42
N ILE A 173 -49.27 -23.09 -13.21
CA ILE A 173 -50.05 -22.70 -12.04
C ILE A 173 -49.54 -23.44 -10.80
N ASP A 174 -48.86 -22.71 -9.92
CA ASP A 174 -48.44 -23.18 -8.60
C ASP A 174 -49.65 -23.28 -7.66
N LEU A 175 -49.87 -24.50 -7.15
CA LEU A 175 -50.96 -24.85 -6.23
C LEU A 175 -50.41 -25.50 -4.94
N GLU A 176 -49.10 -25.45 -4.71
CA GLU A 176 -48.41 -26.05 -3.56
C GLU A 176 -47.90 -24.99 -2.56
N PHE A 177 -48.24 -23.72 -2.76
CA PHE A 177 -47.76 -22.59 -1.95
C PHE A 177 -48.44 -22.42 -0.58
N PHE A 178 -49.54 -23.13 -0.29
CA PHE A 178 -50.36 -22.88 0.90
C PHE A 178 -50.15 -23.97 1.96
N ASP A 179 -49.14 -23.76 2.80
CA ASP A 179 -48.75 -24.64 3.91
C ASP A 179 -48.50 -23.86 5.21
N ASP A 180 -48.17 -24.59 6.29
CA ASP A 180 -47.86 -24.05 7.62
C ASP A 180 -46.52 -23.28 7.69
N GLN A 181 -45.72 -23.31 6.62
CA GLN A 181 -44.48 -22.56 6.49
C GLN A 181 -44.72 -21.14 5.96
N LEU A 182 -45.84 -20.90 5.26
CA LEU A 182 -46.20 -19.59 4.75
C LEU A 182 -46.54 -18.61 5.89
N VAL A 183 -45.89 -17.44 5.88
CA VAL A 183 -46.09 -16.39 6.91
C VAL A 183 -47.56 -15.94 6.97
N SER A 184 -48.19 -15.75 5.80
CA SER A 184 -49.61 -15.41 5.68
C SER A 184 -50.55 -16.50 6.23
N TYR A 185 -50.15 -17.78 6.18
CA TYR A 185 -50.93 -18.88 6.76
C TYR A 185 -50.98 -18.76 8.28
N ARG A 186 -49.83 -18.50 8.93
CA ARG A 186 -49.75 -18.31 10.39
C ARG A 186 -50.52 -17.09 10.85
N HIS A 187 -50.43 -15.97 10.12
CA HIS A 187 -51.22 -14.78 10.42
C HIS A 187 -52.72 -15.02 10.32
N LEU A 188 -53.17 -15.80 9.34
CA LEU A 188 -54.59 -16.18 9.23
C LEU A 188 -55.02 -17.20 10.29
N GLN A 189 -54.12 -18.10 10.71
CA GLN A 189 -54.37 -19.07 11.79
C GLN A 189 -54.72 -18.39 13.12
N GLU A 190 -54.11 -17.25 13.40
CA GLU A 190 -54.37 -16.44 14.60
C GLU A 190 -55.75 -15.74 14.56
N HIS A 191 -56.33 -15.56 13.37
CA HIS A 191 -57.56 -14.79 13.17
C HIS A 191 -58.80 -15.64 12.89
N ASP A 192 -58.70 -16.66 12.02
CA ASP A 192 -59.85 -17.49 11.61
C ASP A 192 -59.41 -18.86 11.04
N GLN A 193 -59.60 -19.92 11.84
CA GLN A 193 -59.30 -21.30 11.43
C GLN A 193 -60.31 -21.86 10.41
N GLU A 194 -61.55 -21.36 10.39
CA GLU A 194 -62.57 -21.80 9.43
C GLU A 194 -62.25 -21.27 8.04
N LEU A 195 -61.70 -20.07 7.95
CA LEU A 195 -61.22 -19.46 6.71
C LEU A 195 -60.04 -20.24 6.10
N LEU A 196 -59.09 -20.71 6.92
CA LEU A 196 -58.00 -21.56 6.45
C LEU A 196 -58.52 -22.84 5.78
N ARG A 197 -59.55 -23.47 6.38
CA ARG A 197 -60.20 -24.66 5.80
C ARG A 197 -60.85 -24.34 4.46
N LYS A 198 -61.55 -23.21 4.35
CA LYS A 198 -62.17 -22.76 3.08
C LYS A 198 -61.14 -22.51 1.98
N ILE A 199 -59.99 -21.91 2.30
CA ILE A 199 -58.90 -21.68 1.34
C ILE A 199 -58.26 -23.01 0.91
N ALA A 200 -58.01 -23.92 1.85
CA ALA A 200 -57.49 -25.25 1.53
C ALA A 200 -58.43 -26.06 0.63
N GLU A 201 -59.74 -26.04 0.92
CA GLU A 201 -60.77 -26.65 0.08
C GLU A 201 -60.80 -26.01 -1.33
N PHE A 202 -60.62 -24.69 -1.42
CA PHE A 202 -60.53 -23.99 -2.70
C PHE A 202 -59.33 -24.43 -3.55
N ILE A 203 -58.15 -24.51 -2.93
CA ILE A 203 -56.92 -24.93 -3.62
C ILE A 203 -57.02 -26.40 -4.06
N GLU A 204 -57.62 -27.27 -3.23
CA GLU A 204 -57.85 -28.67 -3.59
C GLU A 204 -58.74 -28.82 -4.83
N VAL A 205 -59.86 -28.08 -4.88
CA VAL A 205 -60.73 -28.10 -6.06
C VAL A 205 -60.03 -27.50 -7.28
N CYS A 206 -59.19 -26.47 -7.12
CA CYS A 206 -58.36 -25.95 -8.20
C CYS A 206 -57.39 -27.00 -8.73
N ARG A 207 -56.78 -27.81 -7.84
CA ARG A 207 -55.91 -28.93 -8.23
C ARG A 207 -56.67 -29.97 -9.03
N GLN A 208 -57.84 -30.40 -8.55
CA GLN A 208 -58.70 -31.33 -9.27
C GLN A 208 -59.11 -30.79 -10.64
N ARG A 209 -59.46 -29.50 -10.75
CA ARG A 209 -59.78 -28.84 -12.02
C ARG A 209 -58.61 -28.87 -12.99
N ARG A 210 -57.39 -28.56 -12.53
CA ARG A 210 -56.18 -28.60 -13.35
C ARG A 210 -55.95 -30.01 -13.91
N GLU A 211 -56.02 -31.03 -13.06
CA GLU A 211 -55.81 -32.42 -13.47
C GLU A 211 -56.88 -32.90 -14.46
N ILE A 212 -58.15 -32.55 -14.25
CA ILE A 212 -59.22 -32.89 -15.20
C ILE A 212 -59.01 -32.13 -16.51
N ALA A 213 -58.60 -30.85 -16.50
CA ALA A 213 -58.30 -30.08 -17.70
C ALA A 213 -57.19 -30.72 -18.54
N LEU A 214 -56.09 -31.10 -17.88
CA LEU A 214 -54.98 -31.81 -18.51
C LEU A 214 -55.45 -33.16 -19.07
N GLY A 215 -56.26 -33.89 -18.31
CA GLY A 215 -56.88 -35.13 -18.74
C GLY A 215 -57.77 -34.98 -19.99
N ILE A 216 -58.55 -33.90 -20.10
CA ILE A 216 -59.35 -33.60 -21.31
C ILE A 216 -58.44 -33.30 -22.51
N ILE A 217 -57.32 -32.61 -22.29
CA ILE A 217 -56.32 -32.38 -23.34
C ILE A 217 -55.62 -33.70 -23.72
N ASP A 218 -55.39 -34.62 -22.80
CA ASP A 218 -54.71 -35.89 -23.10
C ASP A 218 -55.62 -36.92 -23.78
N THR A 219 -56.78 -37.19 -23.20
CA THR A 219 -57.67 -38.28 -23.64
C THR A 219 -58.67 -37.84 -24.68
N ARG A 220 -58.85 -36.53 -24.88
CA ARG A 220 -59.87 -35.93 -25.78
C ARG A 220 -61.31 -36.32 -25.42
N GLU A 221 -61.52 -36.82 -24.20
CA GLU A 221 -62.83 -37.21 -23.68
C GLU A 221 -63.39 -36.10 -22.81
N GLU A 222 -64.69 -35.84 -22.94
CA GLU A 222 -65.36 -34.85 -22.12
C GLU A 222 -65.56 -35.38 -20.69
N LYS A 223 -65.07 -34.63 -19.71
CA LYS A 223 -65.21 -34.94 -18.28
C LYS A 223 -65.93 -33.81 -17.55
N THR A 224 -66.82 -34.16 -16.63
CA THR A 224 -67.55 -33.20 -15.81
C THR A 224 -66.61 -32.50 -14.83
N MET A 225 -66.58 -31.16 -14.88
CA MET A 225 -65.77 -30.34 -13.97
C MET A 225 -66.47 -30.13 -12.61
N PRO A 226 -65.75 -30.23 -11.48
CA PRO A 226 -66.30 -29.88 -10.18
C PRO A 226 -66.61 -28.37 -10.14
N LYS A 227 -67.68 -27.94 -9.44
CA LYS A 227 -68.04 -26.51 -9.31
C LYS A 227 -66.98 -25.76 -8.51
N MET A 228 -66.73 -24.49 -8.86
CA MET A 228 -65.72 -23.67 -8.20
C MET A 228 -66.23 -23.31 -6.79
N PRO A 229 -65.54 -23.69 -5.72
CA PRO A 229 -65.89 -23.25 -4.38
C PRO A 229 -65.56 -21.76 -4.19
N ASN A 230 -66.06 -21.18 -3.11
CA ASN A 230 -65.71 -19.81 -2.74
C ASN A 230 -64.22 -19.73 -2.37
N SER A 231 -63.50 -18.78 -2.95
CA SER A 231 -62.06 -18.57 -2.73
C SER A 231 -61.70 -18.03 -1.35
N GLY A 232 -62.69 -17.63 -0.55
CA GLY A 232 -62.47 -17.05 0.78
C GLY A 232 -61.90 -15.63 0.75
N ILE A 233 -61.67 -15.06 -0.44
CA ILE A 233 -61.04 -13.75 -0.64
C ILE A 233 -61.82 -12.64 0.07
N VAL A 234 -63.15 -12.66 -0.02
CA VAL A 234 -64.02 -11.67 0.64
C VAL A 234 -63.87 -11.68 2.16
N ASP A 235 -63.61 -12.85 2.75
CA ASP A 235 -63.42 -12.99 4.19
C ASP A 235 -62.01 -12.57 4.61
N ILE A 236 -60.99 -12.85 3.77
CA ILE A 236 -59.62 -12.32 3.96
C ILE A 236 -59.62 -10.79 3.89
N GLU A 237 -60.35 -10.19 2.94
CA GLU A 237 -60.47 -8.73 2.81
C GLU A 237 -61.12 -8.07 4.04
N LYS A 238 -62.05 -8.76 4.73
CA LYS A 238 -62.60 -8.27 6.01
C LYS A 238 -61.54 -8.25 7.12
N ILE A 239 -60.66 -9.25 7.15
CA ILE A 239 -59.54 -9.30 8.12
C ILE A 239 -58.56 -8.16 7.83
N ILE A 240 -58.20 -7.94 6.56
CA ILE A 240 -57.37 -6.81 6.15
C ILE A 240 -57.97 -5.49 6.65
N LYS A 241 -59.26 -5.24 6.41
CA LYS A 241 -59.95 -4.01 6.87
C LYS A 241 -59.94 -3.86 8.40
N LYS A 242 -60.04 -4.95 9.14
CA LYS A 242 -59.95 -4.94 10.62
C LYS A 242 -58.54 -4.58 11.09
N LEU A 243 -57.52 -5.09 10.42
CA LEU A 243 -56.12 -4.77 10.72
C LEU A 243 -55.78 -3.32 10.34
N GLU A 244 -56.27 -2.83 9.20
CA GLU A 244 -56.12 -1.43 8.76
C GLU A 244 -56.77 -0.47 9.77
N THR A 245 -57.98 -0.78 10.28
CA THR A 245 -58.62 0.05 11.32
C THR A 245 -57.87 0.02 12.66
N GLN A 246 -57.20 -1.08 13.01
CA GLN A 246 -56.32 -1.14 14.17
C GLN A 246 -55.05 -0.30 13.97
N GLN A 247 -54.47 -0.36 12.76
CA GLN A 247 -53.32 0.46 12.38
C GLN A 247 -53.67 1.96 12.46
N ASP A 248 -54.78 2.40 11.87
CA ASP A 248 -55.24 3.80 11.92
C ASP A 248 -55.46 4.29 13.37
N GLY A 249 -55.94 3.42 14.25
CA GLY A 249 -56.14 3.73 15.67
C GLY A 249 -54.84 3.89 16.44
N LEU A 250 -53.78 3.19 16.04
CA LEU A 250 -52.43 3.27 16.62
C LEU A 250 -51.64 4.43 16.03
N GLU A 251 -51.76 4.73 14.73
CA GLU A 251 -51.11 5.89 14.09
C GLU A 251 -51.61 7.21 14.69
N LYS A 252 -52.90 7.32 15.02
CA LYS A 252 -53.44 8.50 15.75
C LYS A 252 -52.89 8.68 17.15
N LYS A 253 -52.28 7.65 17.73
CA LYS A 253 -51.66 7.66 19.06
C LYS A 253 -50.14 7.70 19.00
N ASP A 254 -49.57 7.88 17.80
CA ASP A 254 -48.13 7.83 17.58
C ASP A 254 -47.43 8.96 18.35
N PRO A 255 -46.63 8.64 19.39
CA PRO A 255 -45.91 9.63 20.16
C PRO A 255 -44.63 10.09 19.45
N THR A 256 -44.33 9.63 18.23
CA THR A 256 -43.05 9.92 17.54
C THR A 256 -42.80 11.43 17.39
N GLN A 257 -43.83 12.21 17.06
CA GLN A 257 -43.69 13.66 16.97
C GLN A 257 -43.48 14.31 18.35
N GLU A 258 -44.24 13.88 19.38
CA GLU A 258 -44.08 14.34 20.76
C GLU A 258 -42.68 14.02 21.29
N ILE A 259 -42.16 12.81 21.03
CA ILE A 259 -40.81 12.38 21.40
C ILE A 259 -39.76 13.27 20.71
N SER A 260 -39.91 13.55 19.40
CA SER A 260 -38.96 14.38 18.66
C SER A 260 -38.90 15.82 19.21
N GLU A 261 -40.05 16.41 19.51
CA GLU A 261 -40.12 17.75 20.10
C GLU A 261 -39.51 17.79 21.51
N LEU A 262 -39.78 16.79 22.34
CA LEU A 262 -39.18 16.67 23.68
C LEU A 262 -37.67 16.44 23.63
N GLU A 263 -37.18 15.63 22.67
CA GLU A 263 -35.74 15.41 22.44
C GLU A 263 -35.04 16.70 21.99
N GLN A 264 -35.66 17.51 21.12
CA GLN A 264 -35.10 18.81 20.71
C GLN A 264 -35.02 19.79 21.89
N GLN A 265 -36.03 19.82 22.75
CA GLN A 265 -36.03 20.63 23.97
C GLN A 265 -34.92 20.18 24.93
N LEU A 266 -34.80 18.88 25.16
CA LEU A 266 -33.75 18.29 25.99
C LEU A 266 -32.35 18.62 25.44
N LEU A 267 -32.15 18.43 24.14
CA LEU A 267 -30.89 18.72 23.45
C LEU A 267 -30.51 20.19 23.59
N THR A 268 -31.47 21.10 23.43
CA THR A 268 -31.25 22.54 23.61
C THR A 268 -30.80 22.88 25.03
N LEU A 269 -31.44 22.29 26.05
CA LEU A 269 -31.06 22.48 27.45
C LEU A 269 -29.69 21.87 27.78
N GLN A 270 -29.37 20.69 27.23
CA GLN A 270 -28.05 20.05 27.36
C GLN A 270 -26.95 20.87 26.68
N HIS A 271 -27.18 21.39 25.48
CA HIS A 271 -26.26 22.31 24.80
C HIS A 271 -26.02 23.57 25.62
N ARG A 272 -27.06 24.15 26.22
CA ARG A 272 -26.90 25.29 27.15
C ARG A 272 -26.08 24.92 28.39
N LYS A 273 -26.22 23.70 28.93
CA LYS A 273 -25.40 23.17 30.04
C LYS A 273 -23.92 23.11 29.67
N ILE A 274 -23.61 22.57 28.51
CA ILE A 274 -22.24 22.42 27.99
C ILE A 274 -21.65 23.80 27.69
N LEU A 275 -22.40 24.66 27.02
CA LEU A 275 -22.01 26.04 26.75
C LEU A 275 -21.71 26.78 28.05
N GLY A 276 -22.54 26.63 29.08
CA GLY A 276 -22.32 27.17 30.42
C GLY A 276 -20.97 26.79 31.03
N LYS A 277 -20.60 25.50 30.97
CA LYS A 277 -19.32 25.01 31.49
C LYS A 277 -18.11 25.59 30.74
N ASN A 278 -18.24 25.78 29.43
CA ASN A 278 -17.14 26.16 28.56
C ASN A 278 -17.16 27.65 28.17
N PHE A 279 -18.11 28.43 28.69
CA PHE A 279 -18.36 29.81 28.26
C PHE A 279 -17.14 30.70 28.46
N SER A 280 -16.47 30.60 29.62
CA SER A 280 -15.26 31.36 29.93
C SER A 280 -14.13 31.04 28.94
N SER A 281 -13.88 29.76 28.68
CA SER A 281 -12.85 29.32 27.73
C SER A 281 -13.13 29.79 26.30
N ILE A 282 -14.40 29.76 25.87
CA ILE A 282 -14.80 30.24 24.54
C ILE A 282 -14.65 31.76 24.47
N GLN A 283 -15.07 32.49 25.49
CA GLN A 283 -14.92 33.94 25.58
C GLN A 283 -13.45 34.34 25.48
N ASP A 284 -12.57 33.67 26.23
CA ASP A 284 -11.12 33.91 26.18
C ASP A 284 -10.54 33.64 24.80
N TYR A 285 -10.98 32.55 24.14
CA TYR A 285 -10.54 32.22 22.79
C TYR A 285 -10.96 33.29 21.77
N VAL A 286 -12.23 33.73 21.81
CA VAL A 286 -12.74 34.76 20.90
C VAL A 286 -12.02 36.09 21.12
N LEU A 287 -11.79 36.48 22.38
CA LEU A 287 -11.02 37.69 22.71
C LEU A 287 -9.58 37.60 22.17
N LYS A 288 -8.93 36.44 22.31
CA LYS A 288 -7.59 36.20 21.73
C LYS A 288 -7.59 36.28 20.20
N GLN A 289 -8.62 35.77 19.53
CA GLN A 289 -8.75 35.86 18.07
C GLN A 289 -8.92 37.31 17.60
N ILE A 290 -9.80 38.07 18.24
CA ILE A 290 -9.97 39.51 17.95
C ILE A 290 -8.66 40.27 18.18
N TRP A 291 -7.93 39.92 19.25
CA TRP A 291 -6.61 40.50 19.51
C TRP A 291 -5.58 40.11 18.45
N ALA A 292 -5.52 38.84 18.05
CA ALA A 292 -4.61 38.34 17.04
C ALA A 292 -4.85 38.97 15.67
N GLU A 293 -6.11 39.18 15.29
CA GLU A 293 -6.48 39.84 14.04
C GLU A 293 -6.06 41.32 14.04
N LYS A 294 -6.25 42.03 15.17
CA LYS A 294 -5.72 43.39 15.34
C LYS A 294 -4.19 43.43 15.31
N ALA A 295 -3.52 42.50 15.99
CA ALA A 295 -2.06 42.41 16.00
C ALA A 295 -1.49 42.09 14.62
N ALA A 296 -2.16 41.24 13.83
CA ALA A 296 -1.76 40.90 12.46
C ALA A 296 -1.78 42.11 11.53
N GLN A 297 -2.69 43.07 11.73
CA GLN A 297 -2.74 44.31 10.96
C GLN A 297 -1.72 45.37 11.40
N ILE A 298 -1.18 45.24 12.61
CA ILE A 298 -0.15 46.15 13.16
C ILE A 298 1.27 45.68 12.79
N GLY A 299 1.42 44.48 12.21
CA GLY A 299 2.69 43.99 11.68
C GLY A 299 3.24 44.90 10.58
N GLY A 300 4.17 45.77 10.94
CA GLY A 300 4.84 46.70 10.02
C GLY A 300 5.45 45.97 8.82
N SER A 301 5.54 46.67 7.69
CA SER A 301 6.10 46.10 6.47
C SER A 301 7.57 45.71 6.65
N THR A 302 7.87 44.41 6.58
CA THR A 302 9.26 43.92 6.54
C THR A 302 9.99 44.30 5.26
N LYS A 303 9.33 44.98 4.31
CA LYS A 303 9.89 45.42 3.03
C LYS A 303 11.15 46.25 3.20
N HIS A 304 11.19 47.14 4.20
CA HIS A 304 12.41 47.92 4.48
C HIS A 304 13.56 47.03 4.97
N ILE A 305 13.29 46.02 5.81
CA ILE A 305 14.29 45.05 6.26
C ILE A 305 14.78 44.22 5.08
N THR A 306 13.89 43.72 4.22
CA THR A 306 14.25 42.96 3.02
C THR A 306 15.05 43.81 2.03
N GLN A 307 14.68 45.07 1.81
CA GLN A 307 15.42 46.00 0.96
C GLN A 307 16.81 46.33 1.55
N LYS A 308 16.89 46.53 2.86
CA LYS A 308 18.17 46.78 3.56
C LYS A 308 19.07 45.54 3.51
N TYR A 309 18.51 44.35 3.69
CA TYR A 309 19.22 43.08 3.54
C TYR A 309 19.74 42.92 2.11
N LYS A 310 18.92 43.17 1.09
CA LYS A 310 19.35 43.10 -0.32
C LYS A 310 20.50 44.07 -0.59
N LYS A 311 20.40 45.31 -0.11
CA LYS A 311 21.46 46.32 -0.23
C LYS A 311 22.74 45.92 0.53
N LEU A 312 22.61 45.35 1.73
CA LEU A 312 23.74 44.82 2.49
C LEU A 312 24.37 43.61 1.80
N PHE A 313 23.56 42.72 1.23
CA PHE A 313 24.01 41.54 0.51
C PHE A 313 24.75 41.92 -0.77
N GLU A 314 24.25 42.88 -1.55
CA GLU A 314 24.96 43.43 -2.73
C GLU A 314 26.28 44.11 -2.33
N ASN A 315 26.35 44.71 -1.14
CA ASN A 315 27.58 45.32 -0.63
C ASN A 315 28.56 44.32 0.01
N LEU A 316 28.07 43.21 0.60
CA LEU A 316 28.86 42.22 1.35
C LEU A 316 29.29 41.05 0.46
N VAL A 317 28.43 40.57 -0.44
CA VAL A 317 28.81 39.69 -1.55
C VAL A 317 29.47 40.58 -2.60
N THR A 318 30.67 40.99 -2.24
CA THR A 318 31.53 41.87 -3.03
C THR A 318 32.17 41.05 -4.15
N ASP A 319 32.71 41.70 -5.19
CA ASP A 319 33.62 41.02 -6.13
C ASP A 319 34.72 40.25 -5.38
N ARG A 320 35.18 40.80 -4.25
CA ARG A 320 36.09 40.14 -3.30
C ARG A 320 35.61 38.78 -2.78
N TYR A 321 34.30 38.59 -2.55
CA TYR A 321 33.72 37.30 -2.17
C TYR A 321 33.93 36.28 -3.28
N ILE A 322 33.57 36.67 -4.51
CA ILE A 322 33.65 35.79 -5.69
C ILE A 322 35.11 35.45 -5.99
N GLU A 323 36.01 36.43 -5.94
CA GLU A 323 37.45 36.23 -6.12
C GLU A 323 38.03 35.24 -5.11
N LEU A 324 37.72 35.42 -3.82
CA LEU A 324 38.21 34.56 -2.75
C LEU A 324 37.60 33.16 -2.80
N PHE A 325 36.32 33.06 -3.19
CA PHE A 325 35.64 31.80 -3.41
C PHE A 325 36.27 31.02 -4.57
N GLU A 326 36.52 31.66 -5.71
CA GLU A 326 37.22 31.05 -6.83
C GLU A 326 38.66 30.66 -6.49
N GLN A 327 39.34 31.47 -5.68
CA GLN A 327 40.67 31.15 -5.18
C GLN A 327 40.65 29.90 -4.29
N THR A 328 39.73 29.84 -3.33
CA THR A 328 39.57 28.68 -2.43
C THR A 328 39.24 27.41 -3.22
N LEU A 329 38.41 27.53 -4.26
CA LEU A 329 38.12 26.42 -5.19
C LEU A 329 39.35 25.97 -6.01
N ARG A 330 40.20 26.91 -6.45
CA ARG A 330 41.49 26.59 -7.08
C ARG A 330 42.44 25.89 -6.12
N ASP A 331 42.49 26.33 -4.86
CA ASP A 331 43.33 25.73 -3.82
C ASP A 331 42.84 24.31 -3.46
N LEU A 332 41.53 24.06 -3.55
CA LEU A 332 40.91 22.73 -3.51
C LEU A 332 41.08 21.92 -4.81
N LYS A 333 41.90 22.39 -5.77
CA LYS A 333 42.17 21.78 -7.08
C LYS A 333 40.91 21.56 -7.96
N ARG A 334 39.86 22.36 -7.77
CA ARG A 334 38.61 22.30 -8.56
C ARG A 334 38.21 23.71 -9.03
N PRO A 335 38.74 24.20 -10.16
CA PRO A 335 38.40 25.51 -10.70
C PRO A 335 36.98 25.48 -11.32
N LEU A 336 35.94 25.51 -10.48
CA LEU A 336 34.56 25.71 -10.92
C LEU A 336 34.32 27.22 -11.10
N LYS A 337 33.81 27.63 -12.27
CA LYS A 337 33.28 28.98 -12.44
C LYS A 337 31.91 29.04 -11.80
N VAL A 338 31.70 29.99 -10.90
CA VAL A 338 30.50 30.05 -10.08
C VAL A 338 29.94 31.46 -10.03
N THR A 339 28.62 31.58 -10.09
CA THR A 339 27.87 32.81 -9.96
C THR A 339 26.93 32.71 -8.75
N VAL A 340 26.99 33.68 -7.84
CA VAL A 340 26.10 33.73 -6.67
C VAL A 340 24.80 34.45 -7.05
N LYS A 341 23.64 33.83 -6.80
CA LYS A 341 22.33 34.49 -6.89
C LYS A 341 21.60 34.42 -5.54
N THR A 342 20.87 35.47 -5.21
CA THR A 342 19.91 35.46 -4.09
C THR A 342 18.52 35.13 -4.58
N THR A 343 17.93 34.09 -4.02
CA THR A 343 16.51 33.77 -4.13
C THR A 343 15.87 34.01 -2.76
N GLY A 344 15.00 35.02 -2.68
CA GLY A 344 14.31 35.37 -1.44
C GLY A 344 12.95 34.70 -1.36
N HIS A 345 12.71 33.88 -0.33
CA HIS A 345 11.37 33.52 0.11
C HIS A 345 10.95 34.40 1.31
N LYS A 346 9.64 34.64 1.49
CA LYS A 346 9.15 35.44 2.63
C LYS A 346 9.67 34.83 3.94
N GLY A 347 10.48 35.58 4.69
CA GLY A 347 11.01 35.20 6.00
C GLY A 347 12.41 34.55 5.99
N ALA A 348 12.93 34.12 4.84
CA ALA A 348 14.27 33.55 4.72
C ALA A 348 14.93 34.00 3.41
N ALA A 349 16.02 34.75 3.52
CA ALA A 349 16.88 35.05 2.38
C ALA A 349 17.88 33.90 2.22
N CYS A 350 17.74 33.11 1.15
CA CYS A 350 18.68 32.04 0.84
C CYS A 350 19.71 32.54 -0.18
N LYS A 351 20.98 32.25 0.10
CA LYS A 351 22.09 32.39 -0.85
C LYS A 351 22.13 31.12 -1.70
N GLN A 352 22.09 31.26 -3.02
CA GLN A 352 22.19 30.13 -3.95
C GLN A 352 23.44 30.30 -4.81
N ILE A 353 24.28 29.27 -4.77
CA ILE A 353 25.46 29.14 -5.62
C ILE A 353 25.02 28.49 -6.93
N ILE A 354 25.28 29.13 -8.08
CA ILE A 354 24.94 28.61 -9.41
C ILE A 354 26.23 28.44 -10.21
N LEU A 355 26.37 27.34 -10.94
CA LEU A 355 27.52 27.16 -11.84
C LEU A 355 27.44 28.17 -12.99
N GLY A 356 28.51 28.94 -13.20
CA GLY A 356 28.64 29.84 -14.33
C GLY A 356 28.92 29.02 -15.59
N THR A 357 28.02 29.07 -16.56
CA THR A 357 28.28 28.53 -17.90
C THR A 357 28.92 29.60 -18.77
N ASP A 358 29.86 29.21 -19.65
CA ASP A 358 30.40 30.13 -20.64
C ASP A 358 29.26 30.71 -21.50
N ALA A 359 29.39 31.98 -21.90
CA ALA A 359 28.36 32.80 -22.54
C ALA A 359 27.77 32.24 -23.87
N THR A 360 28.24 31.08 -24.34
CA THR A 360 27.82 30.39 -25.56
C THR A 360 26.98 29.13 -25.31
N ALA A 361 26.77 28.69 -24.08
CA ALA A 361 25.96 27.52 -23.77
C ALA A 361 24.49 27.90 -23.44
N PRO A 362 23.48 27.32 -24.12
CA PRO A 362 22.06 27.70 -23.96
C PRO A 362 21.41 27.18 -22.66
N VAL A 363 22.21 26.77 -21.68
CA VAL A 363 21.74 26.12 -20.46
C VAL A 363 21.93 27.06 -19.28
N ALA A 364 21.04 28.05 -19.18
CA ALA A 364 20.95 28.93 -18.03
C ALA A 364 20.19 28.22 -16.89
N GLY A 365 20.85 27.95 -15.76
CA GLY A 365 20.17 27.69 -14.49
C GLY A 365 20.00 26.24 -14.05
N ILE A 366 20.87 25.30 -14.47
CA ILE A 366 20.95 24.01 -13.77
C ILE A 366 21.69 24.24 -12.45
N GLY A 367 21.03 23.94 -11.32
CA GLY A 367 21.66 24.05 -10.02
C GLY A 367 22.78 23.01 -9.85
N PRO A 368 23.85 23.33 -9.09
CA PRO A 368 25.01 22.47 -8.88
C PRO A 368 24.62 21.08 -8.35
N GLU A 369 23.47 20.96 -7.68
CA GLU A 369 22.93 19.71 -7.16
C GLU A 369 22.62 18.65 -8.23
N LYS A 370 22.44 19.02 -9.50
CA LYS A 370 22.14 18.08 -10.60
C LYS A 370 23.34 17.68 -11.45
N VAL A 371 24.47 18.38 -11.30
CA VAL A 371 25.63 18.22 -12.18
C VAL A 371 26.87 17.76 -11.41
N LEU A 372 27.07 18.24 -10.18
CA LEU A 372 28.23 17.91 -9.37
C LEU A 372 28.08 16.52 -8.74
N SER A 373 29.19 15.78 -8.66
CA SER A 373 29.30 14.60 -7.81
C SER A 373 29.14 14.94 -6.32
N GLU A 374 28.86 13.95 -5.47
CA GLU A 374 28.72 14.19 -4.02
C GLU A 374 29.99 14.81 -3.41
N GLY A 375 31.17 14.37 -3.85
CA GLY A 375 32.44 14.95 -3.42
C GLY A 375 32.61 16.41 -3.85
N GLU A 376 32.24 16.75 -5.08
CA GLU A 376 32.30 18.13 -5.58
C GLU A 376 31.30 19.06 -4.88
N LYS A 377 30.12 18.56 -4.50
CA LYS A 377 29.17 19.34 -3.70
C LYS A 377 29.73 19.67 -2.32
N ARG A 378 30.35 18.69 -1.66
CA ARG A 378 31.00 18.90 -0.35
C ARG A 378 32.16 19.89 -0.46
N ALA A 379 32.93 19.82 -1.54
CA ALA A 379 34.00 20.76 -1.81
C ALA A 379 33.52 22.20 -2.01
N VAL A 380 32.45 22.38 -2.79
CA VAL A 380 31.84 23.70 -3.01
C VAL A 380 31.29 24.25 -1.70
N ALA A 381 30.64 23.42 -0.87
CA ALA A 381 30.15 23.83 0.44
C ALA A 381 31.29 24.21 1.40
N LEU A 382 32.38 23.43 1.43
CA LEU A 382 33.55 23.73 2.24
C LEU A 382 34.26 25.00 1.76
N ALA A 383 34.38 25.20 0.45
CA ALA A 383 34.94 26.41 -0.12
C ALA A 383 34.10 27.65 0.25
N ASP A 384 32.77 27.51 0.22
CA ASP A 384 31.84 28.58 0.59
C ASP A 384 32.02 28.97 2.05
N PHE A 385 32.06 27.95 2.92
CA PHE A 385 32.30 28.12 4.35
C PHE A 385 33.66 28.77 4.64
N LEU A 386 34.74 28.26 4.05
CA LEU A 386 36.09 28.80 4.25
C LEU A 386 36.22 30.22 3.71
N THR A 387 35.52 30.55 2.61
CA THR A 387 35.47 31.92 2.06
C THR A 387 34.78 32.87 3.03
N GLU A 388 33.63 32.47 3.60
CA GLU A 388 32.93 33.27 4.60
C GLU A 388 33.80 33.48 5.84
N VAL A 389 34.45 32.43 6.33
CA VAL A 389 35.38 32.49 7.47
C VAL A 389 36.59 33.38 7.18
N ALA A 390 37.10 33.38 5.95
CA ALA A 390 38.23 34.21 5.56
C ALA A 390 37.86 35.70 5.40
N LEU A 391 36.61 36.00 5.04
CA LEU A 391 36.09 37.38 5.01
C LEU A 391 35.76 37.90 6.42
N ASP A 392 35.30 37.03 7.31
CA ASP A 392 35.02 37.39 8.69
C ASP A 392 36.31 37.40 9.54
N THR A 393 36.97 38.56 9.54
CA THR A 393 38.16 38.81 10.37
C THR A 393 37.89 38.80 11.88
N THR A 394 36.63 38.76 12.32
CA THR A 394 36.27 38.69 13.75
C THR A 394 36.13 37.26 14.25
N SER A 395 36.03 36.28 13.34
CA SER A 395 35.90 34.86 13.68
C SER A 395 37.16 34.33 14.36
N SER A 396 37.04 34.05 15.65
CA SER A 396 38.15 33.56 16.49
C SER A 396 38.39 32.05 16.39
N GLY A 397 37.47 31.31 15.76
CA GLY A 397 37.65 29.87 15.54
C GLY A 397 36.52 29.22 14.74
N ILE A 398 36.80 28.01 14.24
CA ILE A 398 35.88 27.19 13.46
C ILE A 398 35.76 25.79 14.03
N VAL A 399 34.58 25.20 13.91
CA VAL A 399 34.28 23.83 14.33
C VAL A 399 33.75 23.06 13.12
N LEU A 400 34.37 21.92 12.83
CA LEU A 400 34.07 21.09 11.67
C LEU A 400 33.74 19.68 12.14
N ASP A 401 32.55 19.20 11.79
CA ASP A 401 32.12 17.83 12.06
C ASP A 401 32.27 16.99 10.80
N ASP A 402 33.22 16.04 10.84
CA ASP A 402 33.59 15.11 9.79
C ASP A 402 33.74 15.74 8.38
N PRO A 403 34.71 16.66 8.18
CA PRO A 403 34.84 17.43 6.94
C PRO A 403 35.22 16.60 5.70
N VAL A 404 35.51 15.29 5.86
CA VAL A 404 36.04 14.42 4.79
C VAL A 404 35.23 13.15 4.53
N THR A 405 33.98 13.05 4.98
CA THR A 405 33.17 11.83 4.73
C THR A 405 33.02 11.58 3.22
N SER A 406 33.19 10.31 2.81
CA SER A 406 33.04 9.87 1.41
C SER A 406 33.95 10.58 0.40
N LEU A 407 35.05 11.19 0.86
CA LEU A 407 36.07 11.79 -0.01
C LEU A 407 37.26 10.84 -0.23
N ASP A 408 37.86 10.92 -1.42
CA ASP A 408 39.08 10.18 -1.77
C ASP A 408 40.31 10.68 -0.98
N LEU A 409 41.44 10.00 -1.15
CA LEU A 409 42.69 10.31 -0.45
C LEU A 409 43.25 11.69 -0.84
N GLU A 410 43.13 12.10 -2.11
CA GLU A 410 43.63 13.40 -2.60
C GLU A 410 42.87 14.58 -1.95
N TRP A 411 41.57 14.42 -1.74
CA TRP A 411 40.73 15.38 -1.04
C TRP A 411 41.13 15.51 0.43
N ARG A 412 41.39 14.40 1.12
CA ARG A 412 41.78 14.40 2.54
C ARG A 412 43.09 15.16 2.76
N ASP A 413 44.08 14.93 1.90
CA ASP A 413 45.36 15.63 1.94
C ASP A 413 45.20 17.14 1.71
N THR A 414 44.45 17.52 0.67
CA THR A 414 44.23 18.92 0.30
C THR A 414 43.45 19.68 1.39
N ILE A 415 42.38 19.07 1.91
CA ILE A 415 41.57 19.65 3.00
C ILE A 415 42.38 19.77 4.28
N ALA A 416 43.20 18.77 4.63
CA ALA A 416 44.05 18.83 5.82
C ALA A 416 45.04 20.01 5.74
N SER A 417 45.67 20.19 4.58
CA SER A 417 46.59 21.32 4.33
C SER A 417 45.89 22.68 4.51
N LEU A 418 44.70 22.85 3.94
CA LEU A 418 43.92 24.08 4.05
C LEU A 418 43.49 24.36 5.50
N LEU A 419 42.96 23.37 6.20
CA LEU A 419 42.50 23.55 7.58
C LEU A 419 43.66 23.88 8.54
N VAL A 420 44.83 23.27 8.34
CA VAL A 420 46.03 23.64 9.11
C VAL A 420 46.51 25.05 8.75
N ALA A 421 46.41 25.46 7.50
CA ALA A 421 46.71 26.85 7.11
C ALA A 421 45.76 27.85 7.81
N GLU A 422 44.48 27.52 7.94
CA GLU A 422 43.55 28.35 8.71
C GLU A 422 43.83 28.31 10.22
N ALA A 423 44.38 27.20 10.72
CA ALA A 423 44.80 27.07 12.13
C ALA A 423 45.97 27.98 12.52
N GLU A 424 46.73 28.50 11.55
CA GLU A 424 47.75 29.53 11.81
C GLU A 424 47.13 30.87 12.24
N ARG A 425 45.86 31.11 11.88
CA ARG A 425 45.18 32.40 12.09
C ARG A 425 44.09 32.34 13.16
N ARG A 426 43.49 31.17 13.39
CA ARG A 426 42.38 30.98 14.34
C ARG A 426 42.32 29.56 14.89
N GLN A 427 41.53 29.35 15.94
CA GLN A 427 41.33 28.00 16.47
C GLN A 427 40.53 27.13 15.51
N VAL A 428 40.99 25.92 15.21
CA VAL A 428 40.28 24.96 14.35
C VAL A 428 40.01 23.69 15.16
N ILE A 429 38.74 23.35 15.36
CA ILE A 429 38.30 22.15 16.06
C ILE A 429 37.68 21.19 15.04
N ILE A 430 38.20 19.97 14.98
CA ILE A 430 37.80 18.96 13.99
C ILE A 430 37.35 17.70 14.71
N PHE A 431 36.12 17.26 14.43
CA PHE A 431 35.66 15.92 14.76
C PHE A 431 35.84 15.05 13.53
N THR A 432 36.50 13.90 13.68
CA THR A 432 36.71 12.95 12.57
C THR A 432 36.86 11.54 13.10
N HIS A 433 36.40 10.58 12.32
CA HIS A 433 36.64 9.16 12.52
C HIS A 433 37.70 8.61 11.55
N ASP A 434 38.22 9.44 10.64
CA ASP A 434 39.15 9.07 9.59
C ASP A 434 40.61 9.19 10.06
N LEU A 435 41.27 8.04 10.27
CA LEU A 435 42.66 7.98 10.72
C LEU A 435 43.68 8.53 9.71
N PRO A 436 43.59 8.21 8.39
CA PRO A 436 44.43 8.85 7.38
C PRO A 436 44.34 10.38 7.42
N PHE A 437 43.15 10.95 7.55
CA PHE A 437 42.97 12.40 7.65
C PHE A 437 43.63 12.99 8.89
N LEU A 438 43.49 12.34 10.05
CA LEU A 438 44.20 12.74 11.28
C LEU A 438 45.72 12.68 11.10
N TYR A 439 46.23 11.71 10.35
CA TYR A 439 47.66 11.61 10.02
C TYR A 439 48.12 12.81 9.19
N HIS A 440 47.39 13.17 8.11
CA HIS A 440 47.70 14.35 7.30
C HIS A 440 47.65 15.64 8.13
N LEU A 441 46.63 15.81 8.99
CA LEU A 441 46.53 16.97 9.89
C LEU A 441 47.75 17.10 10.81
N LYS A 442 48.17 16.01 11.46
CA LYS A 442 49.38 16.01 12.31
C LYS A 442 50.64 16.32 11.50
N GLN A 443 50.77 15.76 10.30
CA GLN A 443 51.91 16.02 9.42
C GLN A 443 51.99 17.49 9.02
N TYR A 444 50.91 18.07 8.48
CA TYR A 444 50.89 19.48 8.08
C TYR A 444 51.06 20.42 9.28
N ALA A 445 50.47 20.10 10.44
CA ALA A 445 50.66 20.88 11.66
C ALA A 445 52.12 20.90 12.11
N GLU A 446 52.82 19.76 12.04
CA GLU A 446 54.24 19.66 12.37
C GLU A 446 55.11 20.48 11.37
N HIS A 447 54.78 20.43 10.07
CA HIS A 447 55.47 21.22 9.04
C HIS A 447 55.26 22.74 9.20
N LYS A 448 54.06 23.16 9.60
CA LYS A 448 53.69 24.57 9.81
C LYS A 448 53.94 25.06 11.24
N LEU A 449 54.46 24.21 12.12
CA LEU A 449 54.69 24.49 13.55
C LEU A 449 53.42 24.95 14.29
N VAL A 450 52.27 24.40 13.91
CA VAL A 450 50.97 24.64 14.57
C VAL A 450 50.79 23.64 15.72
N GLU A 451 50.41 24.12 16.89
CA GLU A 451 50.11 23.24 18.03
C GLU A 451 48.82 22.44 17.78
N ILE A 452 48.90 21.12 17.93
CA ILE A 452 47.76 20.22 17.76
C ILE A 452 47.48 19.45 19.06
N MET A 453 46.23 19.52 19.52
CA MET A 453 45.70 18.71 20.61
C MET A 453 44.74 17.67 20.04
N THR A 454 44.79 16.45 20.56
CA THR A 454 43.93 15.34 20.10
C THR A 454 43.21 14.71 21.26
N HIS A 455 41.93 14.40 21.08
CA HIS A 455 41.06 13.81 22.09
C HIS A 455 40.35 12.61 21.48
N TRP A 456 40.19 11.55 22.26
CA TRP A 456 39.51 10.34 21.82
C TRP A 456 38.10 10.32 22.37
N ILE A 457 37.12 10.23 21.48
CA ILE A 457 35.70 10.16 21.86
C ILE A 457 35.21 8.76 21.54
N LYS A 458 34.59 8.09 22.52
CA LYS A 458 33.93 6.80 22.30
C LYS A 458 32.53 6.78 22.92
N ARG A 459 31.72 5.84 22.46
CA ARG A 459 30.48 5.46 23.16
C ARG A 459 30.83 4.58 24.36
N GLY A 460 29.97 4.56 25.37
CA GLY A 460 30.19 3.72 26.55
C GLY A 460 30.06 2.24 26.19
N ASP A 461 31.04 1.43 26.60
CA ASP A 461 31.09 0.01 26.27
C ASP A 461 29.94 -0.82 26.89
N HIS A 462 29.26 -0.26 27.92
CA HIS A 462 28.20 -0.93 28.67
C HIS A 462 26.80 -0.32 28.49
N ASP A 463 26.71 0.97 28.15
CA ASP A 463 25.44 1.69 28.06
C ASP A 463 25.16 2.28 26.67
N ASP A 464 26.09 2.13 25.74
CA ASP A 464 26.05 2.67 24.37
C ASP A 464 25.81 4.20 24.33
N LYS A 465 26.05 4.91 25.43
CA LYS A 465 25.81 6.36 25.49
C LYS A 465 26.99 7.13 24.89
N PRO A 466 26.72 8.18 24.08
CA PRO A 466 27.77 9.10 23.65
C PRO A 466 28.24 9.97 24.82
N GLY A 467 29.48 10.49 24.74
CA GLY A 467 29.99 11.50 25.68
C GLY A 467 31.23 11.12 26.48
N TYR A 468 31.81 9.93 26.26
CA TYR A 468 33.08 9.56 26.89
C TYR A 468 34.25 10.17 26.13
N VAL A 469 34.82 11.25 26.68
CA VAL A 469 35.95 11.97 26.10
C VAL A 469 37.22 11.70 26.91
N PHE A 470 38.24 11.18 26.25
CA PHE A 470 39.57 10.97 26.79
C PHE A 470 40.48 12.08 26.28
N LEU A 471 40.79 13.03 27.15
CA LEU A 471 41.61 14.19 26.83
C LEU A 471 43.05 13.78 26.53
N ASN A 472 43.68 14.52 25.62
CA ASN A 472 45.06 14.33 25.15
C ASN A 472 45.39 12.88 24.77
N ASN A 473 44.41 12.21 24.14
CA ASN A 473 44.50 10.83 23.73
C ASN A 473 44.16 10.72 22.23
N SER A 474 44.98 9.99 21.50
CA SER A 474 44.73 9.61 20.10
C SER A 474 45.15 8.16 19.88
N PRO A 475 44.63 7.48 18.85
CA PRO A 475 45.14 6.18 18.44
C PRO A 475 46.65 6.29 18.24
N ALA A 476 47.37 5.27 18.70
CA ALA A 476 48.81 5.29 18.68
C ALA A 476 49.30 5.33 17.23
N LEU A 477 49.85 6.47 16.83
CA LEU A 477 50.50 6.64 15.52
C LEU A 477 51.96 6.21 15.60
N GLU A 478 52.51 5.74 14.49
CA GLU A 478 53.88 5.21 14.40
C GLU A 478 54.94 6.22 14.87
N ARG A 479 54.72 7.51 14.59
CA ARG A 479 55.60 8.60 15.01
C ARG A 479 55.74 8.70 16.54
N GLU A 480 54.72 8.30 17.30
CA GLU A 480 54.75 8.32 18.77
C GLU A 480 55.72 7.28 19.36
N TYR A 481 56.05 6.25 18.59
CA TYR A 481 57.01 5.20 18.95
C TYR A 481 58.44 5.51 18.48
N ARG A 482 58.68 6.64 17.77
CA ARG A 482 60.04 7.06 17.36
C ARG A 482 61.00 7.24 18.54
N LYS A 483 60.49 7.39 19.77
CA LYS A 483 61.27 7.45 21.02
C LYS A 483 60.76 6.38 21.99
N ALA A 484 61.62 5.90 22.88
CA ALA A 484 61.23 4.97 23.95
C ALA A 484 60.40 5.63 25.08
N LYS A 485 59.65 6.71 24.80
CA LYS A 485 58.90 7.49 25.80
C LYS A 485 57.81 6.62 26.45
N LYS A 486 57.01 5.90 25.67
CA LYS A 486 55.95 5.01 26.17
C LYS A 486 56.52 3.88 27.04
N ALA A 487 57.60 3.24 26.59
CA ALA A 487 58.30 2.22 27.37
C ALA A 487 58.81 2.77 28.72
N ARG A 488 59.36 3.99 28.74
CA ARG A 488 59.82 4.67 29.97
C ARG A 488 58.66 5.02 30.92
N GLU A 489 57.53 5.46 30.40
CA GLU A 489 56.33 5.74 31.21
C GLU A 489 55.77 4.47 31.85
N ILE A 490 55.73 3.37 31.08
CA ILE A 490 55.30 2.06 31.58
C ILE A 490 56.29 1.51 32.61
N TYR A 491 57.59 1.66 32.38
CA TYR A 491 58.63 1.31 33.37
C TYR A 491 58.44 2.03 34.70
N LYS A 492 58.12 3.34 34.68
CA LYS A 492 57.83 4.10 35.90
C LYS A 492 56.61 3.55 36.64
N LYS A 493 55.54 3.21 35.92
CA LYS A 493 54.34 2.60 36.52
C LYS A 493 54.60 1.20 37.07
N ALA A 494 55.41 0.40 36.36
CA ALA A 494 55.74 -0.97 36.75
C ALA A 494 56.57 -1.05 38.04
N LYS A 495 57.33 0.00 38.37
CA LYS A 495 58.12 0.07 39.61
C LYS A 495 57.27 0.06 40.88
N ASP A 496 56.12 0.70 40.83
CA ASP A 496 55.26 0.93 41.99
C ASP A 496 54.04 -0.02 42.03
N ALA A 497 53.98 -0.98 41.09
CA ALA A 497 52.84 -1.88 40.91
C ALA A 497 52.95 -3.19 41.72
N SER A 498 51.81 -3.81 41.98
CA SER A 498 51.75 -5.15 42.60
C SER A 498 52.38 -6.23 41.69
N PRO A 499 52.83 -7.40 42.19
CA PRO A 499 53.58 -8.37 41.39
C PRO A 499 52.90 -8.82 40.08
N VAL A 500 51.58 -9.03 40.11
CA VAL A 500 50.81 -9.45 38.92
C VAL A 500 50.63 -8.29 37.93
N GLU A 501 50.36 -7.09 38.46
CA GLU A 501 50.20 -5.88 37.65
C GLU A 501 51.53 -5.41 37.05
N GLN A 502 52.62 -5.54 37.81
CA GLN A 502 53.98 -5.31 37.38
C GLN A 502 54.34 -6.23 36.20
N GLU A 503 54.02 -7.52 36.27
CA GLU A 503 54.29 -8.45 35.15
C GLU A 503 53.55 -8.02 33.87
N ASN A 504 52.26 -7.66 33.98
CA ASN A 504 51.47 -7.19 32.85
C ASN A 504 52.00 -5.86 32.28
N LEU A 505 52.35 -4.91 33.15
CA LEU A 505 52.94 -3.63 32.75
C LEU A 505 54.31 -3.85 32.09
N LEU A 506 55.14 -4.77 32.58
CA LEU A 506 56.42 -5.07 31.96
C LEU A 506 56.24 -5.65 30.56
N ARG A 507 55.32 -6.59 30.36
CA ARG A 507 54.99 -7.11 29.01
C ARG A 507 54.54 -5.99 28.07
N GLN A 508 53.68 -5.08 28.54
CA GLN A 508 53.28 -3.89 27.77
C GLN A 508 54.46 -2.96 27.47
N GLY A 509 55.38 -2.78 28.42
CA GLY A 509 56.60 -1.99 28.26
C GLY A 509 57.54 -2.56 27.21
N PHE A 510 57.76 -3.88 27.22
CA PHE A 510 58.52 -4.58 26.19
C PHE A 510 57.83 -4.53 24.82
N GLY A 511 56.50 -4.65 24.77
CA GLY A 511 55.72 -4.45 23.54
C GLY A 511 55.85 -3.04 22.97
N ALA A 512 55.78 -2.00 23.83
CA ALA A 512 55.99 -0.62 23.42
C ALA A 512 57.43 -0.36 22.94
N LEU A 513 58.42 -1.01 23.54
CA LEU A 513 59.81 -0.92 23.11
C LEU A 513 60.03 -1.62 21.76
N ARG A 514 59.41 -2.78 21.53
CA ARG A 514 59.44 -3.44 20.21
C ARG A 514 58.81 -2.56 19.13
N ALA A 515 57.67 -1.94 19.42
CA ALA A 515 57.07 -0.96 18.49
C ALA A 515 58.02 0.23 18.23
N ALA A 516 58.84 0.63 19.21
CA ALA A 516 59.87 1.65 19.00
C ALA A 516 61.03 1.18 18.10
N TYR A 517 61.42 -0.10 18.16
CA TYR A 517 62.35 -0.69 17.20
C TYR A 517 61.77 -0.77 15.79
N GLU A 518 60.49 -1.13 15.63
CA GLU A 518 59.80 -1.12 14.34
C GLU A 518 59.73 0.31 13.76
N ALA A 519 59.42 1.31 14.60
CA ALA A 519 59.50 2.71 14.22
C ALA A 519 60.93 3.13 13.85
N PHE A 520 61.95 2.70 14.60
CA PHE A 520 63.36 2.98 14.29
C PHE A 520 63.76 2.42 12.91
N ILE A 521 63.28 1.22 12.55
CA ILE A 521 63.51 0.64 11.23
C ILE A 521 62.92 1.55 10.13
N ILE A 522 61.67 1.99 10.30
CA ILE A 522 60.96 2.83 9.31
C ILE A 522 61.59 4.23 9.20
N PHE A 523 61.73 4.93 10.33
CA PHE A 523 62.10 6.34 10.37
C PHE A 523 63.61 6.56 10.28
N ASP A 524 64.41 5.77 11.01
CA ASP A 524 65.84 6.04 11.17
C ASP A 524 66.69 5.13 10.26
N LEU A 525 66.42 3.82 10.17
CA LEU A 525 67.22 2.88 9.36
C LEU A 525 66.94 3.02 7.85
N PHE A 526 65.66 2.97 7.46
CA PHE A 526 65.23 3.17 6.07
C PHE A 526 64.96 4.62 5.70
N ASN A 527 65.25 5.57 6.61
CA ASN A 527 65.18 7.00 6.35
C ASN A 527 63.82 7.45 5.76
N GLU A 528 62.71 6.89 6.26
CA GLU A 528 61.35 7.23 5.83
C GLU A 528 61.09 7.03 4.32
N VAL A 529 61.74 6.03 3.70
CA VAL A 529 61.52 5.69 2.29
C VAL A 529 60.13 5.07 2.05
N ILE A 530 59.66 4.25 3.00
CA ILE A 530 58.32 3.67 3.00
C ILE A 530 57.64 4.11 4.29
N MET A 531 56.52 4.83 4.18
CA MET A 531 55.72 5.27 5.32
C MET A 531 54.32 4.65 5.22
N ARG A 532 53.71 4.28 6.35
CA ARG A 532 52.31 3.83 6.33
C ARG A 532 51.40 5.03 6.04
N PHE A 533 50.38 4.78 5.22
CA PHE A 533 49.41 5.78 4.74
C PHE A 533 49.96 6.84 3.77
N ASP A 534 51.25 6.76 3.39
CA ASP A 534 51.78 7.52 2.26
C ASP A 534 51.59 6.71 0.97
N GLU A 535 51.02 7.33 -0.06
CA GLU A 535 50.77 6.69 -1.35
C GLU A 535 52.07 6.49 -2.14
N ARG A 536 53.10 7.29 -1.85
CA ARG A 536 54.33 7.32 -2.65
C ARG A 536 55.53 6.78 -1.87
N VAL A 537 56.31 5.94 -2.55
CA VAL A 537 57.65 5.57 -2.09
C VAL A 537 58.58 6.77 -2.29
N SER A 538 59.26 7.19 -1.22
CA SER A 538 60.15 8.35 -1.24
C SER A 538 61.52 8.00 -1.82
N PHE A 539 61.60 7.78 -3.14
CA PHE A 539 62.84 7.40 -3.84
C PHE A 539 64.02 8.35 -3.57
N GLY A 540 63.77 9.65 -3.42
CA GLY A 540 64.81 10.64 -3.12
C GLY A 540 65.49 10.43 -1.76
N ARG A 541 64.78 9.83 -0.79
CA ARG A 541 65.30 9.56 0.55
C ARG A 541 66.21 8.34 0.62
N LEU A 542 66.26 7.51 -0.43
CA LEU A 542 67.21 6.41 -0.56
C LEU A 542 68.66 6.87 -0.40
N LYS A 543 68.98 8.10 -0.84
CA LYS A 543 70.32 8.70 -0.70
C LYS A 543 70.73 8.94 0.75
N GLY A 544 69.77 9.09 1.66
CA GLY A 544 70.01 9.30 3.09
C GLY A 544 70.01 8.03 3.93
N ILE A 545 69.92 6.84 3.30
CA ILE A 545 70.04 5.57 4.00
C ILE A 545 71.52 5.31 4.29
N VAL A 546 71.85 5.20 5.58
CA VAL A 546 73.16 4.76 6.06
C VAL A 546 73.02 3.33 6.56
N TRP A 547 73.34 2.37 5.70
CA TRP A 547 73.24 0.96 6.03
C TRP A 547 74.51 0.48 6.76
N ASN A 548 74.37 0.15 8.04
CA ASN A 548 75.43 -0.44 8.84
C ASN A 548 75.02 -1.85 9.28
N LYS A 549 75.70 -2.87 8.73
CA LYS A 549 75.37 -4.28 8.99
C LYS A 549 75.41 -4.64 10.49
N PRO A 550 76.44 -4.26 11.28
CA PRO A 550 76.44 -4.47 12.73
C PRO A 550 75.23 -3.89 13.47
N ILE A 551 74.77 -2.69 13.09
CA ILE A 551 73.57 -2.08 13.70
C ILE A 551 72.31 -2.86 13.30
N ALA A 552 72.18 -3.27 12.04
CA ALA A 552 71.06 -4.07 11.59
C ALA A 552 70.99 -5.44 12.30
N ASP A 553 72.13 -6.11 12.46
CA ASP A 553 72.22 -7.39 13.18
C ASP A 553 71.84 -7.23 14.66
N GLU A 554 72.28 -6.15 15.31
CA GLU A 554 71.89 -5.84 16.70
C GLU A 554 70.40 -5.52 16.82
N VAL A 555 69.80 -4.79 15.86
CA VAL A 555 68.35 -4.53 15.83
C VAL A 555 67.58 -5.85 15.70
N ILE A 556 67.98 -6.75 14.80
CA ILE A 556 67.33 -8.06 14.62
C ILE A 556 67.39 -8.85 15.94
N LYS A 557 68.58 -8.97 16.53
CA LYS A 557 68.79 -9.70 17.78
C LYS A 557 67.94 -9.12 18.93
N ARG A 558 67.85 -7.80 19.04
CA ARG A 558 67.06 -7.12 20.08
C ARG A 558 65.56 -7.29 19.83
N CYS A 559 65.08 -7.19 18.60
CA CYS A 559 63.69 -7.47 18.25
C CYS A 559 63.29 -8.93 18.57
N GLU A 560 64.15 -9.89 18.27
CA GLU A 560 63.94 -11.30 18.61
C GLU A 560 63.90 -11.52 20.13
N LEU A 561 64.81 -10.88 20.88
CA LEU A 561 64.83 -10.93 22.34
C LEU A 561 63.56 -10.33 22.95
N LEU A 562 63.17 -9.12 22.52
CA LEU A 562 61.96 -8.44 22.99
C LEU A 562 60.69 -9.23 22.66
N SER A 563 60.70 -9.97 21.55
CA SER A 563 59.60 -10.85 21.16
C SER A 563 59.39 -12.02 22.12
N ARG A 564 60.39 -12.40 22.91
CA ARG A 564 60.28 -13.41 23.97
C ARG A 564 59.58 -12.89 25.23
N TYR A 565 59.55 -11.57 25.42
CA TYR A 565 58.94 -10.93 26.60
C TYR A 565 57.50 -10.48 26.37
N ILE A 566 56.90 -10.77 25.21
CA ILE A 566 55.53 -10.40 24.86
C ILE A 566 54.67 -11.64 24.54
N GLU A 567 53.35 -11.52 24.75
CA GLU A 567 52.36 -12.59 24.52
C GLU A 567 52.00 -12.80 23.04
N GLY A 568 52.52 -11.98 22.12
CA GLY A 568 52.19 -12.03 20.69
C GLY A 568 52.70 -13.26 19.94
N HIS A 569 53.42 -14.18 20.61
CA HIS A 569 53.99 -15.40 20.03
C HIS A 569 53.86 -16.58 21.01
N LEU A 570 53.57 -17.78 20.50
CA LEU A 570 53.47 -19.01 21.30
C LEU A 570 54.88 -19.53 21.61
N HIS A 571 55.27 -19.49 22.89
CA HIS A 571 56.61 -19.94 23.33
C HIS A 571 56.60 -21.42 23.72
N SER A 572 57.72 -22.12 23.56
CA SER A 572 57.88 -23.48 24.07
C SER A 572 57.99 -23.49 25.60
N ASP A 573 57.49 -24.52 26.28
CA ASP A 573 57.47 -24.62 27.74
C ASP A 573 58.86 -24.50 28.40
N ALA A 574 59.94 -24.80 27.65
CA ALA A 574 61.33 -24.64 28.10
C ALA A 574 61.85 -23.19 28.09
N SER A 575 61.14 -22.27 27.43
CA SER A 575 61.53 -20.86 27.25
C SER A 575 60.95 -19.91 28.32
N VAL A 576 60.13 -20.44 29.23
CA VAL A 576 59.44 -19.70 30.32
C VAL A 576 60.42 -19.21 31.42
N VAL A 577 61.72 -19.49 31.29
CA VAL A 577 62.71 -19.33 32.38
C VAL A 577 63.16 -17.87 32.62
N MET A 578 62.99 -16.94 31.68
CA MET A 578 63.30 -15.51 31.92
C MET A 578 62.04 -14.70 32.17
N LYS A 579 61.67 -14.55 33.45
CA LYS A 579 60.62 -13.62 33.84
C LYS A 579 61.07 -12.19 33.54
N PRO A 580 60.25 -11.38 32.85
CA PRO A 580 60.57 -9.97 32.60
C PRO A 580 60.71 -9.23 33.93
N THR A 581 61.81 -8.51 34.13
CA THR A 581 62.04 -7.66 35.32
C THR A 581 62.12 -6.18 34.93
N CYS A 582 61.89 -5.31 35.91
CA CYS A 582 62.05 -3.86 35.72
C CYS A 582 63.47 -3.47 35.30
N GLU A 583 64.49 -4.18 35.80
CA GLU A 583 65.89 -3.94 35.47
C GLU A 583 66.16 -4.23 33.99
N VAL A 584 65.71 -5.39 33.49
CA VAL A 584 65.86 -5.77 32.08
C VAL A 584 65.15 -4.76 31.17
N LEU A 585 63.94 -4.32 31.50
CA LEU A 585 63.24 -3.31 30.68
C LEU A 585 64.02 -1.98 30.63
N LYS A 586 64.63 -1.55 31.74
CA LYS A 586 65.45 -0.34 31.79
C LYS A 586 66.71 -0.48 30.93
N GLU A 587 67.41 -1.60 31.04
CA GLU A 587 68.61 -1.89 30.25
C GLU A 587 68.30 -1.89 28.74
N GLU A 588 67.20 -2.52 28.33
CA GLU A 588 66.79 -2.54 26.92
C GLU A 588 66.37 -1.15 26.40
N ILE A 589 65.74 -0.31 27.23
CA ILE A 589 65.45 1.09 26.87
C ILE A 589 66.74 1.87 26.64
N GLU A 590 67.73 1.74 27.53
CA GLU A 590 69.02 2.41 27.40
C GLU A 590 69.82 1.90 26.19
N ALA A 591 69.74 0.59 25.90
CA ALA A 591 70.33 -0.01 24.72
C ALA A 591 69.72 0.53 23.42
N PHE A 592 68.39 0.71 23.36
CA PHE A 592 67.72 1.31 22.21
C PHE A 592 68.18 2.76 21.97
N ASP A 593 68.26 3.57 23.03
CA ASP A 593 68.70 4.97 22.90
C ASP A 593 70.18 5.08 22.48
N ALA A 594 71.04 4.18 23.01
CA ALA A 594 72.44 4.10 22.60
C ALA A 594 72.59 3.69 21.13
N LEU A 595 71.80 2.71 20.66
CA LEU A 595 71.79 2.26 19.27
C LEU A 595 71.35 3.38 18.33
N ARG A 596 70.31 4.13 18.71
CA ARG A 596 69.85 5.29 17.96
C ARG A 596 70.91 6.39 17.88
N LYS A 597 71.64 6.64 18.98
CA LYS A 597 72.75 7.61 19.01
C LYS A 597 73.88 7.18 18.06
N LYS A 598 74.28 5.90 18.07
CA LYS A 598 75.29 5.36 17.16
C LYS A 598 74.91 5.53 15.69
N LEU A 599 73.67 5.23 15.31
CA LEU A 599 73.21 5.43 13.93
C LEU A 599 73.21 6.92 13.56
N LYS A 600 72.86 7.81 14.48
CA LYS A 600 72.89 9.25 14.25
C LYS A 600 74.33 9.76 14.03
N GLU A 601 75.27 9.35 14.88
CA GLU A 601 76.70 9.69 14.73
C GLU A 601 77.25 9.21 13.37
N LEU A 602 76.82 8.05 12.89
CA LEU A 602 77.17 7.53 11.55
C LEU A 602 76.50 8.25 10.38
N LYS A 603 75.35 8.92 10.60
CA LYS A 603 74.70 9.77 9.59
C LYS A 603 75.33 11.16 9.50
N ASP A 604 75.86 11.63 10.62
CA ASP A 604 76.51 12.94 10.73
C ASP A 604 78.01 12.88 10.36
N SER A 605 78.57 11.67 10.18
CA SER A 605 79.93 11.39 9.69
C SER A 605 79.93 11.14 8.19
#